data_AF-A0AA38M207-F1
#
_entry.id   AF-A0AA38M207-F1
#
_cell.length_a   1.000
_cell.length_b   1.000
_cell.length_c   1.000
_cell.angle_alpha   90.00
_cell.angle_beta   90.00
_cell.angle_gamma   90.00
#
_symmetry.space_group_name_H-M   'P 1'
#
loop_
_entity.id
_entity.type
_entity.pdbx_description
1 polymer ?
#
loop_
_entity_poly.entity_id
_entity_poly.type
_entity_poly.pdbx_seq_one_letter_code
_entity_poly.pdbx_strand_id
1 'polypeptide(L)'
;MTSLVKGVVIVAAKRTPFGRYGGKFVKTSAAELQIVAAKAALAAGNVKPELIDSVIVGNVRLQSSPEGGLIPRHVALKSGIPQDRTAVLINRLCGSGFQSIVNAAQEIQTGMSQICLTGGTENMSQCPYIGRNLRFGVPLGQNVVLEDSLWLGFTDTYAKMPMALTAEKLGAQFKLTKEEVDAFALRSQQTWKNAHDGGRFSEELTPVTIEGKKGAVVVDVDEHPRPETTLDGLKKLPTLFKENGLVTAGSASGISDGAAAVVVANEEAVSRHDLTPLARVVAFSVVGVDPTIMGIGPVPAIKNVLKATGKSLDDIDLVEINEAFGAQALACVKGLDLDINKLNVDGGV
;
A
#
# COMPACT_ATOMS: atom_id res chain seq x y z
N MET A 1 8.96 18.18 -1.40
CA MET A 1 9.26 18.07 -2.84
C MET A 1 7.94 17.95 -3.57
N THR A 2 7.63 18.84 -4.50
CA THR A 2 6.35 18.83 -5.24
C THR A 2 6.64 19.05 -6.71
N SER A 3 5.99 18.29 -7.58
CA SER A 3 6.13 18.40 -9.03
C SER A 3 4.77 18.41 -9.70
N LEU A 4 4.60 19.29 -10.68
CA LEU A 4 3.53 19.19 -11.67
C LEU A 4 3.93 18.15 -12.71
N VAL A 5 2.98 17.32 -13.10
CA VAL A 5 3.19 16.25 -14.05
C VAL A 5 2.50 16.60 -15.36
N LYS A 6 3.21 16.47 -16.48
CA LYS A 6 2.71 16.76 -17.83
C LYS A 6 2.77 15.51 -18.69
N GLY A 7 1.68 15.22 -19.38
CA GLY A 7 1.63 14.16 -20.38
C GLY A 7 1.82 12.75 -19.84
N VAL A 8 1.55 12.50 -18.55
CA VAL A 8 1.63 11.17 -17.93
C VAL A 8 0.23 10.68 -17.56
N VAL A 9 -0.10 9.47 -17.99
CA VAL A 9 -1.42 8.86 -17.80
C VAL A 9 -1.28 7.42 -17.28
N ILE A 10 -2.32 6.96 -16.59
CA ILE A 10 -2.50 5.57 -16.19
C ILE A 10 -3.37 4.90 -17.24
N VAL A 11 -2.93 3.76 -17.77
CA VAL A 11 -3.67 2.98 -18.79
C VAL A 11 -4.20 1.65 -18.27
N ALA A 12 -3.74 1.22 -17.10
CA ALA A 12 -4.28 0.07 -16.40
C ALA A 12 -3.96 0.13 -14.90
N ALA A 13 -4.86 -0.38 -14.07
CA ALA A 13 -4.64 -0.58 -12.65
C ALA A 13 -5.34 -1.87 -12.20
N LYS A 14 -4.59 -2.80 -11.61
CA LYS A 14 -5.12 -4.07 -11.09
C LYS A 14 -4.45 -4.42 -9.78
N ARG A 15 -5.16 -5.13 -8.91
CA ARG A 15 -4.63 -5.59 -7.63
C ARG A 15 -5.11 -7.01 -7.30
N THR A 16 -4.36 -7.72 -6.47
CA THR A 16 -4.80 -8.99 -5.90
C THR A 16 -5.83 -8.74 -4.79
N PRO A 17 -6.62 -9.74 -4.39
CA PRO A 17 -7.19 -9.74 -3.05
C PRO A 17 -6.08 -9.52 -2.02
N PHE A 18 -6.42 -8.90 -0.90
CA PHE A 18 -5.54 -8.79 0.25
C PHE A 18 -5.87 -9.92 1.24
N GLY A 19 -4.87 -10.75 1.51
CA GLY A 19 -4.93 -11.79 2.52
C GLY A 19 -4.68 -11.21 3.91
N ARG A 20 -5.24 -11.86 4.94
CA ARG A 20 -4.90 -11.52 6.35
C ARG A 20 -3.63 -12.26 6.76
N TYR A 21 -2.96 -11.77 7.81
CA TYR A 21 -1.80 -12.44 8.39
C TYR A 21 -2.06 -13.93 8.73
N GLY A 22 -1.19 -14.80 8.24
CA GLY A 22 -1.32 -16.26 8.36
C GLY A 22 -2.47 -16.87 7.56
N GLY A 23 -3.09 -16.09 6.66
CA GLY A 23 -4.24 -16.48 5.85
C GLY A 23 -3.88 -17.16 4.52
N LYS A 24 -4.65 -16.85 3.49
CA LYS A 24 -4.59 -17.57 2.20
C LYS A 24 -3.24 -17.47 1.48
N PHE A 25 -2.50 -16.37 1.64
CA PHE A 25 -1.23 -16.13 0.94
C PHE A 25 0.02 -16.47 1.74
N VAL A 26 -0.10 -17.19 2.88
CA VAL A 26 1.07 -17.57 3.71
C VAL A 26 2.15 -18.37 2.94
N LYS A 27 1.78 -19.02 1.83
CA LYS A 27 2.69 -19.78 0.96
C LYS A 27 2.95 -19.13 -0.40
N THR A 28 2.47 -17.91 -0.63
CA THR A 28 2.61 -17.21 -1.92
C THR A 28 3.54 -16.02 -1.75
N SER A 29 4.70 -16.05 -2.39
CA SER A 29 5.70 -14.97 -2.26
C SER A 29 5.16 -13.61 -2.74
N ALA A 30 5.75 -12.53 -2.22
CA ALA A 30 5.45 -11.18 -2.69
C ALA A 30 5.71 -11.04 -4.21
N ALA A 31 6.77 -11.68 -4.72
CA ALA A 31 7.05 -11.73 -6.16
C ALA A 31 5.90 -12.37 -6.95
N GLU A 32 5.36 -13.49 -6.50
CA GLU A 32 4.24 -14.18 -7.16
C GLU A 32 2.96 -13.34 -7.17
N LEU A 33 2.63 -12.70 -6.05
CA LEU A 33 1.48 -11.78 -5.98
C LEU A 33 1.63 -10.63 -6.98
N GLN A 34 2.83 -10.02 -7.04
CA GLN A 34 3.10 -8.94 -7.98
C GLN A 34 3.06 -9.39 -9.44
N ILE A 35 3.50 -10.61 -9.75
CA ILE A 35 3.40 -11.18 -11.11
C ILE A 35 1.93 -11.32 -11.54
N VAL A 36 1.07 -11.78 -10.63
CA VAL A 36 -0.38 -11.88 -10.91
C VAL A 36 -0.96 -10.51 -11.20
N ALA A 37 -0.72 -9.52 -10.34
CA ALA A 37 -1.19 -8.16 -10.54
C ALA A 37 -0.64 -7.53 -11.84
N ALA A 38 0.66 -7.72 -12.12
CA ALA A 38 1.32 -7.19 -13.31
C ALA A 38 0.73 -7.77 -14.60
N LYS A 39 0.58 -9.09 -14.69
CA LYS A 39 -0.03 -9.74 -15.87
C LYS A 39 -1.45 -9.27 -16.10
N ALA A 40 -2.23 -9.11 -15.02
CA ALA A 40 -3.59 -8.61 -15.13
C ALA A 40 -3.64 -7.15 -15.57
N ALA A 41 -2.75 -6.29 -15.06
CA ALA A 41 -2.67 -4.90 -15.50
C ALA A 41 -2.28 -4.78 -16.98
N LEU A 42 -1.28 -5.55 -17.43
CA LEU A 42 -0.90 -5.60 -18.85
C LEU A 42 -2.06 -6.07 -19.72
N ALA A 43 -2.77 -7.13 -19.31
CA ALA A 43 -3.92 -7.65 -20.04
C ALA A 43 -5.09 -6.65 -20.07
N ALA A 44 -5.44 -6.04 -18.93
CA ALA A 44 -6.54 -5.09 -18.82
C ALA A 44 -6.30 -3.81 -19.64
N GLY A 45 -5.06 -3.34 -19.72
CA GLY A 45 -4.67 -2.19 -20.52
C GLY A 45 -4.38 -2.50 -21.98
N ASN A 46 -4.50 -3.77 -22.42
CA ASN A 46 -4.05 -4.24 -23.73
C ASN A 46 -2.58 -3.85 -24.04
N VAL A 47 -1.73 -3.83 -23.02
CA VAL A 47 -0.32 -3.43 -23.12
C VAL A 47 0.53 -4.66 -23.34
N LYS A 48 1.13 -4.76 -24.53
CA LYS A 48 2.08 -5.82 -24.85
C LYS A 48 3.35 -5.70 -23.99
N PRO A 49 3.87 -6.80 -23.40
CA PRO A 49 5.06 -6.75 -22.55
C PRO A 49 6.30 -6.10 -23.19
N GLU A 50 6.43 -6.20 -24.52
CA GLU A 50 7.55 -5.63 -25.28
C GLU A 50 7.59 -4.10 -25.28
N LEU A 51 6.44 -3.47 -24.99
CA LEU A 51 6.28 -2.03 -24.91
C LEU A 51 6.75 -1.45 -23.58
N ILE A 52 6.96 -2.27 -22.56
CA ILE A 52 7.43 -1.79 -21.26
C ILE A 52 8.92 -1.47 -21.32
N ASP A 53 9.28 -0.25 -20.95
CA ASP A 53 10.68 0.20 -20.88
C ASP A 53 11.31 -0.11 -19.52
N SER A 54 10.54 0.09 -18.45
CA SER A 54 11.01 0.01 -17.06
C SER A 54 9.97 -0.62 -16.13
N VAL A 55 10.45 -1.45 -15.19
CA VAL A 55 9.62 -2.08 -14.14
C VAL A 55 10.02 -1.56 -12.77
N ILE A 56 9.10 -0.89 -12.08
CA ILE A 56 9.37 -0.23 -10.80
C ILE A 56 8.44 -0.82 -9.74
N VAL A 57 8.97 -1.55 -8.77
CA VAL A 57 8.15 -2.21 -7.75
C VAL A 57 8.54 -1.75 -6.35
N GLY A 58 7.54 -1.31 -5.59
CA GLY A 58 7.64 -1.04 -4.17
C GLY A 58 7.58 -2.33 -3.35
N ASN A 59 8.57 -2.54 -2.47
CA ASN A 59 8.53 -3.59 -1.46
C ASN A 59 9.32 -3.16 -0.23
N VAL A 60 8.77 -3.38 0.96
CA VAL A 60 9.38 -2.94 2.23
C VAL A 60 10.12 -4.11 2.88
N ARG A 61 9.46 -5.28 2.97
CA ARG A 61 9.99 -6.47 3.62
C ARG A 61 10.69 -7.39 2.62
N LEU A 62 11.76 -6.89 2.01
CA LEU A 62 12.58 -7.67 1.07
C LEU A 62 13.10 -9.01 1.62
N GLN A 63 13.16 -9.20 2.95
CA GLN A 63 13.56 -10.49 3.55
C GLN A 63 12.41 -11.51 3.64
N SER A 64 11.16 -11.13 3.35
CA SER A 64 10.01 -12.05 3.35
C SER A 64 9.90 -12.88 2.08
N SER A 65 10.71 -12.59 1.06
CA SER A 65 10.75 -13.32 -0.21
C SER A 65 12.17 -13.80 -0.49
N PRO A 66 12.38 -15.05 -0.96
CA PRO A 66 13.70 -15.54 -1.33
C PRO A 66 14.35 -14.76 -2.48
N GLU A 67 13.53 -14.13 -3.34
CA GLU A 67 13.99 -13.25 -4.42
C GLU A 67 14.67 -11.97 -3.91
N GLY A 68 14.33 -11.52 -2.69
CA GLY A 68 14.86 -10.31 -2.10
C GLY A 68 14.79 -9.09 -3.02
N GLY A 69 15.93 -8.46 -3.25
CA GLY A 69 16.05 -7.29 -4.13
C GLY A 69 15.67 -7.54 -5.60
N LEU A 70 15.59 -8.80 -6.03
CA LEU A 70 15.30 -9.19 -7.41
C LEU A 70 13.81 -9.28 -7.74
N ILE A 71 12.91 -9.00 -6.78
CA ILE A 71 11.45 -9.01 -7.01
C ILE A 71 11.04 -8.29 -8.31
N PRO A 72 11.40 -7.02 -8.56
CA PRO A 72 11.00 -6.32 -9.80
C PRO A 72 11.53 -7.01 -11.06
N ARG A 73 12.75 -7.56 -11.01
CA ARG A 73 13.35 -8.26 -12.15
C ARG A 73 12.63 -9.57 -12.44
N HIS A 74 12.27 -10.33 -11.40
CA HIS A 74 11.48 -11.54 -11.55
C HIS A 74 10.07 -11.25 -12.03
N VAL A 75 9.46 -10.16 -11.56
CA VAL A 75 8.18 -9.67 -12.08
C VAL A 75 8.28 -9.37 -13.57
N ALA A 76 9.31 -8.64 -14.01
CA ALA A 76 9.52 -8.33 -15.41
C ALA A 76 9.58 -9.61 -16.28
N LEU A 77 10.54 -10.49 -15.96
CA LEU A 77 10.80 -11.70 -16.74
C LEU A 77 9.61 -12.67 -16.74
N LYS A 78 9.00 -12.92 -15.57
CA LYS A 78 7.86 -13.85 -15.45
C LYS A 78 6.56 -13.27 -16.01
N SER A 79 6.50 -11.96 -16.28
CA SER A 79 5.39 -11.29 -16.98
C SER A 79 5.60 -11.18 -18.50
N GLY A 80 6.70 -11.72 -19.02
CA GLY A 80 7.01 -11.71 -20.45
C GLY A 80 7.70 -10.43 -20.94
N ILE A 81 8.08 -9.53 -20.04
CA ILE A 81 8.80 -8.30 -20.41
C ILE A 81 10.22 -8.69 -20.87
N PRO A 82 10.73 -8.14 -21.99
CA PRO A 82 12.03 -8.51 -22.53
C PRO A 82 13.20 -8.35 -21.54
N GLN A 83 14.18 -9.24 -21.66
CA GLN A 83 15.30 -9.31 -20.71
C GLN A 83 16.21 -8.06 -20.74
N ASP A 84 16.23 -7.31 -21.83
CA ASP A 84 16.99 -6.07 -21.99
C ASP A 84 16.32 -4.85 -21.33
N ARG A 85 15.10 -5.01 -20.78
CA ARG A 85 14.39 -3.97 -20.01
C ARG A 85 14.90 -3.85 -18.58
N THR A 86 14.80 -2.64 -18.03
CA THR A 86 15.28 -2.32 -16.69
C THR A 86 14.24 -2.68 -15.63
N ALA A 87 14.71 -2.94 -14.40
CA ALA A 87 13.84 -3.18 -13.27
C ALA A 87 14.48 -2.65 -11.99
N VAL A 88 13.71 -1.99 -11.12
CA VAL A 88 14.20 -1.38 -9.88
C VAL A 88 13.24 -1.63 -8.72
N LEU A 89 13.82 -1.93 -7.57
CA LEU A 89 13.10 -2.01 -6.30
C LEU A 89 13.23 -0.69 -5.57
N ILE A 90 12.13 -0.20 -5.03
CA ILE A 90 12.11 1.00 -4.20
C ILE A 90 11.49 0.70 -2.84
N ASN A 91 11.98 1.40 -1.82
CA ASN A 91 11.44 1.30 -0.47
C ASN A 91 11.25 2.71 0.11
N ARG A 92 9.98 3.10 0.28
CA ARG A 92 9.52 4.26 1.04
C ARG A 92 8.46 3.82 2.06
N LEU A 93 8.68 2.68 2.72
CA LEU A 93 7.75 2.08 3.67
C LEU A 93 6.32 2.02 3.07
N CYS A 94 5.29 2.44 3.81
CA CYS A 94 3.90 2.40 3.36
C CYS A 94 3.65 3.20 2.06
N GLY A 95 4.52 4.16 1.73
CA GLY A 95 4.43 4.93 0.49
C GLY A 95 5.08 4.28 -0.73
N SER A 96 5.63 3.07 -0.63
CA SER A 96 6.43 2.44 -1.71
C SER A 96 5.62 2.20 -2.99
N GLY A 97 4.36 1.77 -2.88
CA GLY A 97 3.48 1.58 -4.03
C GLY A 97 3.27 2.89 -4.80
N PHE A 98 2.86 3.97 -4.12
CA PHE A 98 2.72 5.31 -4.73
C PHE A 98 4.04 5.84 -5.28
N GLN A 99 5.14 5.60 -4.57
CA GLN A 99 6.46 6.06 -5.00
C GLN A 99 6.87 5.42 -6.33
N SER A 100 6.40 4.20 -6.66
CA SER A 100 6.71 3.58 -7.95
C SER A 100 6.13 4.35 -9.13
N ILE A 101 4.90 4.85 -8.97
CA ILE A 101 4.22 5.73 -9.93
C ILE A 101 4.95 7.07 -10.04
N VAL A 102 5.41 7.63 -8.91
CA VAL A 102 6.23 8.86 -8.90
C VAL A 102 7.52 8.66 -9.69
N ASN A 103 8.23 7.54 -9.49
CA ASN A 103 9.45 7.25 -10.24
C ASN A 103 9.17 7.06 -11.73
N ALA A 104 8.09 6.39 -12.12
CA ALA A 104 7.71 6.26 -13.53
C ALA A 104 7.37 7.62 -14.16
N ALA A 105 6.62 8.47 -13.45
CA ALA A 105 6.34 9.83 -13.91
C ALA A 105 7.64 10.62 -14.12
N GLN A 106 8.63 10.47 -13.22
CA GLN A 106 9.94 11.10 -13.37
C GLN A 106 10.70 10.56 -14.59
N GLU A 107 10.76 9.23 -14.78
CA GLU A 107 11.40 8.62 -15.96
C GLU A 107 10.75 9.08 -17.27
N ILE A 108 9.42 9.19 -17.29
CA ILE A 108 8.68 9.67 -18.46
C ILE A 108 8.97 11.15 -18.73
N GLN A 109 8.95 11.99 -17.70
CA GLN A 109 9.21 13.42 -17.86
C GLN A 109 10.63 13.74 -18.29
N THR A 110 11.61 12.88 -17.95
CA THR A 110 13.00 13.01 -18.41
C THR A 110 13.26 12.35 -19.77
N GLY A 111 12.27 11.68 -20.36
CA GLY A 111 12.39 10.97 -21.63
C GLY A 111 13.14 9.64 -21.53
N MET A 112 13.39 9.13 -20.31
CA MET A 112 14.06 7.86 -20.08
C MET A 112 13.17 6.64 -20.39
N SER A 113 11.86 6.78 -20.18
CA SER A 113 10.85 5.75 -20.43
C SER A 113 9.62 6.34 -21.11
N GLN A 114 8.89 5.55 -21.89
CA GLN A 114 7.60 5.93 -22.47
C GLN A 114 6.45 5.18 -21.80
N ILE A 115 6.66 3.90 -21.46
CA ILE A 115 5.68 3.08 -20.74
C ILE A 115 6.40 2.31 -19.62
N CYS A 116 5.92 2.46 -18.39
CA CYS A 116 6.44 1.78 -17.21
C CYS A 116 5.39 0.87 -16.59
N LEU A 117 5.81 -0.32 -16.16
CA LEU A 117 5.05 -1.14 -15.23
C LEU A 117 5.43 -0.74 -13.81
N THR A 118 4.46 -0.28 -13.03
CA THR A 118 4.65 0.15 -11.65
C THR A 118 3.82 -0.69 -10.70
N GLY A 119 4.04 -0.57 -9.39
CA GLY A 119 3.24 -1.27 -8.41
C GLY A 119 3.91 -1.40 -7.06
N GLY A 120 3.26 -2.15 -6.18
CA GLY A 120 3.79 -2.47 -4.86
C GLY A 120 3.26 -3.81 -4.39
N THR A 121 4.12 -4.56 -3.70
CA THR A 121 3.77 -5.85 -3.12
C THR A 121 4.35 -6.00 -1.73
N GLU A 122 3.61 -6.71 -0.88
CA GLU A 122 4.12 -7.17 0.38
C GLU A 122 3.55 -8.55 0.72
N ASN A 123 4.36 -9.38 1.36
CA ASN A 123 3.88 -10.54 2.10
C ASN A 123 4.46 -10.46 3.50
N MET A 124 3.63 -10.04 4.45
CA MET A 124 4.01 -9.86 5.84
C MET A 124 3.95 -11.19 6.59
N SER A 125 3.11 -12.13 6.16
CA SER A 125 3.04 -13.50 6.69
C SER A 125 4.34 -14.28 6.53
N GLN A 126 5.15 -13.97 5.52
CA GLN A 126 6.44 -14.62 5.24
C GLN A 126 7.65 -13.91 5.86
N CYS A 127 7.45 -12.85 6.66
CA CYS A 127 8.56 -12.19 7.34
C CYS A 127 9.31 -13.18 8.26
N PRO A 128 10.64 -13.33 8.11
CA PRO A 128 11.38 -14.33 8.86
C PRO A 128 11.70 -13.86 10.29
N TYR A 129 12.04 -14.81 11.15
CA TYR A 129 12.86 -14.52 12.33
C TYR A 129 14.32 -14.32 11.92
N ILE A 130 15.01 -13.35 12.51
CA ILE A 130 16.40 -13.00 12.21
C ILE A 130 17.28 -13.28 13.43
N GLY A 131 18.35 -14.06 13.23
CA GLY A 131 19.45 -14.18 14.19
C GLY A 131 20.61 -13.26 13.82
N ARG A 132 20.99 -12.36 14.73
CA ARG A 132 22.13 -11.44 14.50
C ARG A 132 23.44 -12.03 15.02
N ASN A 133 24.55 -11.60 14.43
CA ASN A 133 25.91 -11.97 14.82
C ASN A 133 26.23 -13.47 14.73
N LEU A 134 25.48 -14.23 13.92
CA LEU A 134 25.66 -15.68 13.79
C LEU A 134 26.62 -16.09 12.66
N ARG A 135 26.90 -15.19 11.70
CA ARG A 135 27.62 -15.51 10.46
C ARG A 135 29.05 -16.02 10.69
N PHE A 136 29.70 -15.59 11.77
CA PHE A 136 31.11 -15.89 12.06
C PHE A 136 31.29 -16.74 13.33
N GLY A 137 30.24 -17.46 13.72
CA GLY A 137 30.23 -18.28 14.94
C GLY A 137 29.67 -17.53 16.15
N VAL A 138 29.28 -18.32 17.16
CA VAL A 138 28.74 -17.84 18.43
C VAL A 138 29.62 -18.38 19.56
N PRO A 139 30.15 -17.52 20.46
CA PRO A 139 30.87 -17.96 21.64
C PRO A 139 30.09 -18.98 22.47
N LEU A 140 30.80 -19.97 23.04
CA LEU A 140 30.20 -20.96 23.93
C LEU A 140 29.47 -20.25 25.09
N GLY A 141 28.20 -20.62 25.31
CA GLY A 141 27.38 -20.07 26.39
C GLY A 141 26.68 -18.75 26.07
N GLN A 142 26.86 -18.17 24.87
CA GLN A 142 26.10 -16.99 24.48
C GLN A 142 24.71 -17.36 23.95
N ASN A 143 23.69 -16.66 24.44
CA ASN A 143 22.31 -16.84 23.98
C ASN A 143 22.13 -16.28 22.56
N VAL A 144 21.59 -17.09 21.66
CA VAL A 144 21.11 -16.65 20.35
C VAL A 144 19.66 -16.21 20.49
N VAL A 145 19.40 -14.93 20.20
CA VAL A 145 18.04 -14.39 20.14
C VAL A 145 17.57 -14.40 18.69
N LEU A 146 16.44 -15.05 18.44
CA LEU A 146 15.72 -14.94 17.17
C LEU A 146 14.73 -13.78 17.26
N GLU A 147 14.98 -12.73 16.49
CA GLU A 147 14.15 -11.54 16.48
C GLU A 147 13.08 -11.63 15.41
N ASP A 148 11.84 -11.32 15.75
CA ASP A 148 10.75 -11.22 14.77
C ASP A 148 10.98 -9.98 13.89
N SER A 149 11.33 -10.20 12.62
CA SER A 149 11.61 -9.08 11.72
C SER A 149 10.38 -8.23 11.46
N LEU A 150 9.18 -8.83 11.41
CA LEU A 150 7.91 -8.13 11.22
C LEU A 150 7.68 -7.18 12.39
N TRP A 151 7.78 -7.67 13.63
CA TRP A 151 7.58 -6.84 14.81
C TRP A 151 8.59 -5.69 14.90
N LEU A 152 9.86 -5.96 14.62
CA LEU A 152 10.91 -4.93 14.62
C LEU A 152 10.62 -3.78 13.67
N GLY A 153 10.10 -4.07 12.47
CA GLY A 153 9.82 -3.02 11.49
C GLY A 153 8.59 -2.16 11.79
N PHE A 154 7.84 -2.45 12.85
CA PHE A 154 6.78 -1.57 13.36
C PHE A 154 7.26 -0.62 14.46
N THR A 155 8.55 -0.61 14.77
CA THR A 155 9.14 0.33 15.72
C THR A 155 10.14 1.23 15.01
N ASP A 156 9.93 2.54 15.08
CA ASP A 156 10.95 3.50 14.67
C ASP A 156 12.03 3.54 15.74
N THR A 157 13.23 3.09 15.40
CA THR A 157 14.38 3.05 16.31
C THR A 157 14.99 4.43 16.59
N TYR A 158 14.79 5.40 15.69
CA TYR A 158 15.20 6.79 15.89
C TYR A 158 14.27 7.51 16.87
N ALA A 159 12.96 7.43 16.64
CA ALA A 159 11.95 7.96 17.54
C ALA A 159 11.75 7.11 18.82
N LYS A 160 12.28 5.89 18.83
CA LYS A 160 12.10 4.86 19.88
C LYS A 160 10.62 4.60 20.16
N MET A 161 9.82 4.54 19.10
CA MET A 161 8.36 4.55 19.19
C MET A 161 7.74 3.53 18.22
N PRO A 162 6.93 2.57 18.72
CA PRO A 162 6.04 1.77 17.88
C PRO A 162 5.10 2.65 17.07
N MET A 163 4.76 2.24 15.85
CA MET A 163 3.90 3.03 14.95
C MET A 163 2.56 3.39 15.61
N ALA A 164 1.98 2.48 16.39
CA ALA A 164 0.74 2.73 17.12
C ALA A 164 0.87 3.87 18.15
N LEU A 165 2.01 4.02 18.83
CA LEU A 165 2.23 5.12 19.77
C LEU A 165 2.35 6.48 19.06
N THR A 166 2.76 6.50 17.79
CA THR A 166 2.71 7.72 16.98
C THR A 166 1.27 8.17 16.72
N ALA A 167 0.36 7.20 16.51
CA ALA A 167 -1.08 7.46 16.34
C ALA A 167 -1.73 7.90 17.67
N GLU A 168 -1.34 7.32 18.81
CA GLU A 168 -1.76 7.78 20.14
C GLU A 168 -1.35 9.24 20.39
N LYS A 169 -0.09 9.58 20.10
CA LYS A 169 0.42 10.95 20.25
C LYS A 169 -0.34 11.93 19.35
N LEU A 170 -0.56 11.55 18.09
CA LEU A 170 -1.27 12.38 17.12
C LEU A 170 -2.74 12.56 17.52
N GLY A 171 -3.42 11.49 17.92
CA GLY A 171 -4.81 11.56 18.39
C GLY A 171 -4.96 12.47 19.60
N ALA A 172 -4.01 12.45 20.54
CA ALA A 172 -4.00 13.38 21.67
C ALA A 172 -3.84 14.86 21.23
N GLN A 173 -2.99 15.15 20.25
CA GLN A 173 -2.81 16.52 19.71
C GLN A 173 -4.10 17.05 19.05
N PHE A 174 -4.84 16.16 18.38
CA PHE A 174 -6.11 16.49 17.72
C PHE A 174 -7.34 16.29 18.64
N LYS A 175 -7.11 15.99 19.92
CA LYS A 175 -8.16 15.77 20.94
C LYS A 175 -9.20 14.73 20.50
N LEU A 176 -8.74 13.65 19.86
CA LEU A 176 -9.60 12.56 19.44
C LEU A 176 -10.05 11.72 20.63
N THR A 177 -11.29 11.23 20.60
CA THR A 177 -11.79 10.25 21.59
C THR A 177 -11.80 8.83 21.02
N LYS A 178 -11.84 7.84 21.90
CA LYS A 178 -11.93 6.43 21.47
C LYS A 178 -13.23 6.18 20.71
N GLU A 179 -14.32 6.83 21.10
CA GLU A 179 -15.63 6.72 20.45
C GLU A 179 -15.60 7.24 19.01
N GLU A 180 -14.94 8.38 18.76
CA GLU A 180 -14.73 8.89 17.40
C GLU A 180 -13.93 7.88 16.54
N VAL A 181 -12.87 7.32 17.11
CA VAL A 181 -11.99 6.35 16.42
C VAL A 181 -12.70 5.03 16.13
N ASP A 182 -13.48 4.51 17.08
CA ASP A 182 -14.29 3.30 16.90
C ASP A 182 -15.40 3.53 15.86
N ALA A 183 -16.05 4.71 15.87
CA ALA A 183 -17.06 5.06 14.87
C ALA A 183 -16.47 5.15 13.46
N PHE A 184 -15.25 5.69 13.33
CA PHE A 184 -14.53 5.70 12.06
C PHE A 184 -14.19 4.29 11.57
N ALA A 185 -13.69 3.42 12.47
CA ALA A 185 -13.40 2.03 12.13
C ALA A 185 -14.67 1.27 11.67
N LEU A 186 -15.80 1.49 12.35
CA LEU A 186 -17.08 0.92 11.94
C LEU A 186 -17.52 1.42 10.56
N ARG A 187 -17.39 2.74 10.30
CA ARG A 187 -17.67 3.32 8.99
C ARG A 187 -16.87 2.61 7.90
N SER A 188 -15.56 2.41 8.12
CA SER A 188 -14.68 1.76 7.13
C SER A 188 -15.13 0.34 6.80
N GLN A 189 -15.50 -0.44 7.82
CA GLN A 189 -16.04 -1.80 7.61
C GLN A 189 -17.36 -1.78 6.83
N GLN A 190 -18.23 -0.82 7.13
CA GLN A 190 -19.52 -0.68 6.46
C GLN A 190 -19.38 -0.23 5.00
N THR A 191 -18.51 0.74 4.72
CA THR A 191 -18.27 1.21 3.35
C THR A 191 -17.59 0.12 2.51
N TRP A 192 -16.64 -0.64 3.08
CA TRP A 192 -16.09 -1.83 2.41
C TRP A 192 -17.18 -2.84 2.07
N LYS A 193 -18.06 -3.17 3.02
CA LYS A 193 -19.15 -4.14 2.79
C LYS A 193 -20.09 -3.67 1.67
N ASN A 194 -20.48 -2.40 1.69
CA ASN A 194 -21.33 -1.82 0.67
C ASN A 194 -20.67 -1.83 -0.71
N ALA A 195 -19.38 -1.51 -0.78
CA ALA A 195 -18.61 -1.54 -2.03
C ALA A 195 -18.44 -2.96 -2.58
N HIS A 196 -18.16 -3.93 -1.69
CA HIS A 196 -18.06 -5.33 -2.02
C HIS A 196 -19.39 -5.90 -2.56
N ASP A 197 -20.50 -5.70 -1.84
CA ASP A 197 -21.83 -6.15 -2.26
C ASP A 197 -22.29 -5.47 -3.55
N GLY A 198 -21.92 -4.20 -3.72
CA GLY A 198 -22.20 -3.42 -4.92
C GLY A 198 -21.28 -3.76 -6.11
N GLY A 199 -20.33 -4.68 -5.95
CA GLY A 199 -19.42 -5.11 -7.02
C GLY A 199 -18.38 -4.06 -7.43
N ARG A 200 -18.13 -3.02 -6.63
CA ARG A 200 -17.24 -1.90 -6.97
C ARG A 200 -15.78 -2.33 -7.16
N PHE A 201 -15.36 -3.42 -6.52
CA PHE A 201 -14.00 -3.96 -6.66
C PHE A 201 -13.80 -4.86 -7.89
N SER A 202 -14.86 -5.20 -8.63
CA SER A 202 -14.77 -6.18 -9.73
C SER A 202 -13.81 -5.77 -10.84
N GLU A 203 -13.71 -4.48 -11.13
CA GLU A 203 -12.83 -3.95 -12.19
C GLU A 203 -11.36 -3.91 -11.77
N GLU A 204 -11.05 -3.74 -10.48
CA GLU A 204 -9.67 -3.67 -9.98
C GLU A 204 -9.11 -5.04 -9.54
N LEU A 205 -9.98 -5.95 -9.08
CA LEU A 205 -9.59 -7.26 -8.55
C LEU A 205 -9.06 -8.20 -9.62
N THR A 206 -8.02 -8.94 -9.25
CA THR A 206 -7.46 -10.04 -10.04
C THR A 206 -7.41 -11.29 -9.16
N PRO A 207 -8.20 -12.33 -9.47
CA PRO A 207 -8.15 -13.58 -8.72
C PRO A 207 -6.74 -14.20 -8.72
N VAL A 208 -6.33 -14.71 -7.55
CA VAL A 208 -5.06 -15.43 -7.37
C VAL A 208 -5.38 -16.91 -7.18
N THR A 209 -4.78 -17.77 -8.01
CA THR A 209 -4.89 -19.22 -7.82
C THR A 209 -3.72 -19.71 -6.98
N ILE A 210 -4.02 -20.38 -5.86
CA ILE A 210 -3.04 -20.92 -4.92
C ILE A 210 -3.16 -22.44 -4.80
N GLU A 211 -2.09 -23.10 -4.35
CA GLU A 211 -2.10 -24.52 -4.03
C GLU A 211 -2.85 -24.80 -2.71
N GLY A 212 -3.95 -25.53 -2.78
CA GLY A 212 -4.68 -26.03 -1.63
C GLY A 212 -4.40 -27.51 -1.34
N LYS A 213 -4.74 -27.97 -0.12
CA LYS A 213 -4.56 -29.38 0.29
C LYS A 213 -5.28 -30.41 -0.61
N LYS A 214 -6.37 -29.99 -1.27
CA LYS A 214 -7.22 -30.83 -2.13
C LYS A 214 -7.19 -30.41 -3.61
N GLY A 215 -6.24 -29.56 -4.00
CA GLY A 215 -6.15 -28.99 -5.34
C GLY A 215 -6.10 -27.46 -5.31
N ALA A 216 -6.09 -26.85 -6.50
CA ALA A 216 -6.02 -25.41 -6.67
C ALA A 216 -7.25 -24.70 -6.05
N VAL A 217 -7.01 -23.58 -5.38
CA VAL A 217 -8.03 -22.72 -4.78
C VAL A 217 -7.91 -21.34 -5.40
N VAL A 218 -9.04 -20.78 -5.86
CA VAL A 218 -9.10 -19.40 -6.34
C VAL A 218 -9.42 -18.48 -5.17
N VAL A 219 -8.63 -17.43 -5.02
CA VAL A 219 -8.84 -16.34 -4.06
C VAL A 219 -9.21 -15.11 -4.86
N ASP A 220 -10.42 -14.59 -4.64
CA ASP A 220 -11.01 -13.49 -5.40
C ASP A 220 -11.68 -12.42 -4.50
N VAL A 221 -11.63 -12.59 -3.18
CA VAL A 221 -12.20 -11.68 -2.19
C VAL A 221 -11.18 -11.38 -1.09
N ASP A 222 -11.12 -10.12 -0.66
CA ASP A 222 -10.30 -9.66 0.47
C ASP A 222 -10.65 -10.41 1.76
N GLU A 223 -9.64 -10.88 2.50
CA GLU A 223 -9.83 -11.79 3.65
C GLU A 223 -9.93 -11.06 5.00
N HIS A 224 -9.39 -9.84 5.07
CA HIS A 224 -9.30 -9.08 6.32
C HIS A 224 -10.62 -8.44 6.81
N PRO A 225 -11.48 -7.91 5.91
CA PRO A 225 -12.70 -7.21 6.32
C PRO A 225 -13.63 -8.05 7.18
N ARG A 226 -14.30 -7.40 8.13
CA ARG A 226 -15.19 -7.98 9.14
C ARG A 226 -16.57 -7.32 9.04
N PRO A 227 -17.39 -7.69 8.05
CA PRO A 227 -18.64 -7.00 7.74
C PRO A 227 -19.69 -7.05 8.86
N GLU A 228 -19.52 -7.97 9.82
CA GLU A 228 -20.34 -8.12 11.02
C GLU A 228 -19.95 -7.19 12.18
N THR A 229 -18.98 -6.30 11.98
CA THR A 229 -18.50 -5.37 13.02
C THR A 229 -19.63 -4.52 13.57
N THR A 230 -19.68 -4.39 14.90
CA THR A 230 -20.63 -3.53 15.61
C THR A 230 -19.88 -2.55 16.52
N LEU A 231 -20.47 -1.37 16.76
CA LEU A 231 -19.88 -0.37 17.65
C LEU A 231 -19.68 -0.91 19.07
N ASP A 232 -20.64 -1.69 19.58
CA ASP A 232 -20.52 -2.32 20.91
C ASP A 232 -19.43 -3.38 20.95
N GLY A 233 -19.15 -4.06 19.84
CA GLY A 233 -18.00 -4.94 19.69
C GLY A 233 -16.67 -4.17 19.79
N LEU A 234 -16.54 -3.06 19.05
CA LEU A 234 -15.34 -2.22 19.05
C LEU A 234 -15.04 -1.59 20.43
N LYS A 235 -16.07 -1.14 21.14
CA LYS A 235 -15.95 -0.58 22.50
C LYS A 235 -15.36 -1.54 23.52
N LYS A 236 -15.60 -2.85 23.35
CA LYS A 236 -15.11 -3.90 24.25
C LYS A 236 -13.65 -4.26 24.00
N LEU A 237 -13.06 -3.84 22.88
CA LEU A 237 -11.67 -4.16 22.57
C LEU A 237 -10.71 -3.39 23.48
N PRO A 238 -9.71 -4.06 24.07
CA PRO A 238 -8.70 -3.41 24.88
C PRO A 238 -7.80 -2.53 24.01
N THR A 239 -7.27 -1.47 24.61
CA THR A 239 -6.21 -0.66 23.99
C THR A 239 -4.91 -1.45 24.00
N LEU A 240 -4.19 -1.45 22.88
CA LEU A 240 -3.06 -2.37 22.68
C LEU A 240 -1.72 -1.83 23.21
N PHE A 241 -1.52 -0.50 23.14
CA PHE A 241 -0.19 0.10 23.32
C PHE A 241 -0.11 1.12 24.46
N LYS A 242 -1.25 1.60 24.94
CA LYS A 242 -1.34 2.60 26.00
C LYS A 242 -2.61 2.37 26.81
N GLU A 243 -2.51 2.45 28.15
CA GLU A 243 -3.68 2.44 29.03
C GLU A 243 -4.57 3.66 28.74
N ASN A 244 -5.89 3.42 28.59
CA ASN A 244 -6.86 4.46 28.18
C ASN A 244 -6.46 5.19 26.88
N GLY A 245 -5.83 4.47 25.95
CA GLY A 245 -5.49 4.94 24.61
C GLY A 245 -6.64 4.91 23.61
N LEU A 246 -6.30 5.15 22.35
CA LEU A 246 -7.21 5.19 21.20
C LEU A 246 -7.06 3.96 20.29
N VAL A 247 -5.89 3.33 20.28
CA VAL A 247 -5.54 2.26 19.33
C VAL A 247 -5.92 0.89 19.90
N THR A 248 -6.85 0.22 19.21
CA THR A 248 -7.26 -1.16 19.47
C THR A 248 -7.00 -2.03 18.25
N ALA A 249 -7.18 -3.36 18.37
CA ALA A 249 -7.11 -4.26 17.22
C ALA A 249 -8.22 -4.01 16.17
N GLY A 250 -9.31 -3.35 16.55
CA GLY A 250 -10.42 -3.02 15.65
C GLY A 250 -10.29 -1.64 15.01
N SER A 251 -9.37 -0.80 15.50
CA SER A 251 -9.13 0.56 15.00
C SER A 251 -7.72 0.78 14.41
N ALA A 252 -6.95 -0.30 14.29
CA ALA A 252 -5.68 -0.35 13.58
C ALA A 252 -5.82 -1.24 12.34
N SER A 253 -5.13 -0.87 11.26
CA SER A 253 -5.06 -1.70 10.05
C SER A 253 -4.47 -3.08 10.35
N GLY A 254 -4.91 -4.05 9.56
CA GLY A 254 -4.41 -5.42 9.64
C GLY A 254 -2.98 -5.57 9.13
N ILE A 255 -2.30 -6.61 9.60
CA ILE A 255 -1.15 -7.17 8.89
C ILE A 255 -1.71 -7.96 7.71
N SER A 256 -1.27 -7.65 6.49
CA SER A 256 -1.84 -8.17 5.26
C SER A 256 -0.80 -8.58 4.22
N ASP A 257 -1.23 -9.40 3.28
CA ASP A 257 -0.43 -9.88 2.15
C ASP A 257 -1.15 -9.51 0.84
N GLY A 258 -0.45 -8.89 -0.11
CA GLY A 258 -1.07 -8.45 -1.35
C GLY A 258 -0.12 -7.78 -2.34
N ALA A 259 -0.66 -7.49 -3.52
CA ALA A 259 0.04 -6.75 -4.56
C ALA A 259 -0.91 -5.90 -5.40
N ALA A 260 -0.38 -4.80 -5.94
CA ALA A 260 -1.05 -3.96 -6.92
C ALA A 260 -0.07 -3.59 -8.04
N ALA A 261 -0.58 -3.48 -9.26
CA ALA A 261 0.18 -3.07 -10.43
C ALA A 261 -0.57 -1.99 -11.22
N VAL A 262 0.17 -1.00 -11.69
CA VAL A 262 -0.34 0.13 -12.46
C VAL A 262 0.57 0.32 -13.67
N VAL A 263 -0.01 0.41 -14.87
CA VAL A 263 0.74 0.74 -16.08
C VAL A 263 0.62 2.23 -16.33
N VAL A 264 1.77 2.90 -16.40
CA VAL A 264 1.90 4.35 -16.58
C VAL A 264 2.54 4.60 -17.93
N ALA A 265 1.98 5.52 -18.72
CA ALA A 265 2.46 5.82 -20.06
C ALA A 265 2.49 7.34 -20.30
N ASN A 266 3.28 7.76 -21.27
CA ASN A 266 3.18 9.12 -21.81
C ASN A 266 2.05 9.23 -22.85
N GLU A 267 1.48 10.42 -23.03
CA GLU A 267 0.34 10.63 -23.97
C GLU A 267 0.68 10.27 -25.43
N GLU A 268 1.93 10.46 -25.86
CA GLU A 268 2.37 10.09 -27.22
C GLU A 268 2.34 8.57 -27.45
N ALA A 269 2.84 7.79 -26.48
CA ALA A 269 2.84 6.34 -26.52
C ALA A 269 1.42 5.77 -26.48
N VAL A 270 0.51 6.42 -25.74
CA VAL A 270 -0.92 6.09 -25.75
C VAL A 270 -1.49 6.20 -27.16
N SER A 271 -1.26 7.32 -27.85
CA SER A 271 -1.72 7.47 -29.25
C SER A 271 -1.01 6.52 -30.22
N ARG A 272 0.29 6.29 -30.05
CA ARG A 272 1.10 5.43 -30.95
C ARG A 272 0.70 3.95 -30.85
N HIS A 273 0.31 3.50 -29.67
CA HIS A 273 0.03 2.09 -29.39
C HIS A 273 -1.46 1.80 -29.16
N ASP A 274 -2.34 2.77 -29.43
CA ASP A 274 -3.80 2.65 -29.30
C ASP A 274 -4.23 2.17 -27.90
N LEU A 275 -3.62 2.77 -26.86
CA LEU A 275 -3.93 2.46 -25.47
C LEU A 275 -5.10 3.33 -24.98
N THR A 276 -5.83 2.85 -23.98
CA THR A 276 -6.94 3.59 -23.37
C THR A 276 -6.50 4.23 -22.05
N PRO A 277 -6.44 5.56 -21.94
CA PRO A 277 -6.12 6.21 -20.67
C PRO A 277 -7.31 6.16 -19.69
N LEU A 278 -7.04 5.78 -18.44
CA LEU A 278 -8.01 5.75 -17.33
C LEU A 278 -7.99 7.05 -16.53
N ALA A 279 -6.79 7.57 -16.26
CA ALA A 279 -6.60 8.79 -15.46
C ALA A 279 -5.31 9.50 -15.86
N ARG A 280 -5.23 10.79 -15.59
CA ARG A 280 -4.00 11.59 -15.77
C ARG A 280 -3.34 11.84 -14.41
N VAL A 281 -2.03 11.63 -14.34
CA VAL A 281 -1.23 12.05 -13.18
C VAL A 281 -0.96 13.54 -13.32
N VAL A 282 -1.56 14.35 -12.45
CA VAL A 282 -1.45 15.82 -12.53
C VAL A 282 -0.32 16.40 -11.68
N ALA A 283 -0.04 15.79 -10.53
CA ALA A 283 0.97 16.24 -9.59
C ALA A 283 1.27 15.16 -8.55
N PHE A 284 2.42 15.28 -7.89
CA PHE A 284 2.75 14.51 -6.68
C PHE A 284 3.53 15.38 -5.69
N SER A 285 3.45 15.04 -4.39
CA SER A 285 4.28 15.63 -3.36
C SER A 285 4.79 14.58 -2.37
N VAL A 286 6.05 14.73 -1.98
CA VAL A 286 6.71 13.93 -0.94
C VAL A 286 7.30 14.87 0.11
N VAL A 287 7.00 14.58 1.36
CA VAL A 287 7.36 15.42 2.51
C VAL A 287 7.90 14.57 3.65
N GLY A 288 8.82 15.13 4.42
CA GLY A 288 9.19 14.61 5.73
C GLY A 288 8.37 15.32 6.81
N VAL A 289 8.09 14.62 7.90
CA VAL A 289 7.44 15.16 9.10
C VAL A 289 8.17 14.64 10.34
N ASP A 290 7.81 15.16 11.52
CA ASP A 290 8.31 14.60 12.78
C ASP A 290 7.94 13.11 12.88
N PRO A 291 8.93 12.21 13.05
CA PRO A 291 8.68 10.76 13.08
C PRO A 291 7.77 10.32 14.22
N THR A 292 7.69 11.08 15.32
CA THR A 292 6.81 10.77 16.45
C THR A 292 5.32 11.02 16.15
N ILE A 293 5.01 11.68 15.02
CA ILE A 293 3.66 11.93 14.51
C ILE A 293 3.58 11.62 13.01
N MET A 294 4.35 10.64 12.54
CA MET A 294 4.49 10.30 11.12
C MET A 294 3.16 10.21 10.34
N GLY A 295 2.11 9.78 11.04
CA GLY A 295 0.76 9.64 10.50
C GLY A 295 0.16 10.91 9.90
N ILE A 296 0.64 12.09 10.28
CA ILE A 296 0.16 13.36 9.73
C ILE A 296 0.71 13.67 8.33
N GLY A 297 1.70 12.91 7.85
CA GLY A 297 2.37 13.11 6.55
C GLY A 297 1.46 13.41 5.35
N PRO A 298 0.27 12.78 5.21
CA PRO A 298 -0.67 13.10 4.13
C PRO A 298 -1.11 14.57 4.11
N VAL A 299 -1.27 15.23 5.26
CA VAL A 299 -1.77 16.61 5.35
C VAL A 299 -0.88 17.61 4.60
N PRO A 300 0.43 17.74 4.92
CA PRO A 300 1.32 18.62 4.16
C PRO A 300 1.53 18.15 2.71
N ALA A 301 1.51 16.84 2.43
CA ALA A 301 1.65 16.35 1.06
C ALA A 301 0.47 16.77 0.17
N ILE A 302 -0.76 16.60 0.64
CA ILE A 302 -1.99 17.00 -0.06
C ILE A 302 -2.04 18.52 -0.21
N LYS A 303 -1.79 19.29 0.86
CA LYS A 303 -1.75 20.77 0.79
C LYS A 303 -0.74 21.28 -0.24
N ASN A 304 0.42 20.63 -0.35
CA ASN A 304 1.42 20.97 -1.34
C ASN A 304 0.94 20.71 -2.79
N VAL A 305 0.27 19.58 -3.04
CA VAL A 305 -0.30 19.26 -4.35
C VAL A 305 -1.38 20.28 -4.72
N LEU A 306 -2.34 20.52 -3.82
CA LEU A 306 -3.42 21.50 -4.02
C LEU A 306 -2.86 22.89 -4.36
N LYS A 307 -1.86 23.34 -3.59
CA LYS A 307 -1.18 24.61 -3.85
C LYS A 307 -0.48 24.63 -5.22
N ALA A 308 0.22 23.56 -5.59
CA ALA A 308 0.94 23.50 -6.86
C ALA A 308 0.00 23.47 -8.07
N THR A 309 -1.17 22.83 -7.95
CA THR A 309 -2.18 22.75 -9.01
C THR A 309 -3.15 23.94 -9.02
N GLY A 310 -3.10 24.81 -8.01
CA GLY A 310 -4.07 25.90 -7.83
C GLY A 310 -5.49 25.40 -7.54
N LYS A 311 -5.63 24.22 -6.93
CA LYS A 311 -6.92 23.60 -6.58
C LYS A 311 -7.22 23.73 -5.09
N SER A 312 -8.49 23.65 -4.71
CA SER A 312 -8.94 23.45 -3.34
C SER A 312 -9.40 22.00 -3.12
N LEU A 313 -9.73 21.63 -1.87
CA LEU A 313 -10.37 20.33 -1.58
C LEU A 313 -11.80 20.24 -2.14
N ASP A 314 -12.45 21.38 -2.39
CA ASP A 314 -13.79 21.40 -2.99
C ASP A 314 -13.77 20.91 -4.44
N ASP A 315 -12.64 21.13 -5.15
CA ASP A 315 -12.39 20.65 -6.50
C ASP A 315 -12.09 19.15 -6.58
N ILE A 316 -11.98 18.46 -5.44
CA ILE A 316 -11.62 17.04 -5.36
C ILE A 316 -12.89 16.24 -5.07
N ASP A 317 -13.22 15.30 -5.95
CA ASP A 317 -14.41 14.45 -5.82
C ASP A 317 -14.21 13.31 -4.83
N LEU A 318 -13.02 12.68 -4.86
CA LEU A 318 -12.67 11.54 -4.04
C LEU A 318 -11.27 11.70 -3.44
N VAL A 319 -11.14 11.29 -2.18
CA VAL A 319 -9.88 11.31 -1.44
C VAL A 319 -9.64 9.93 -0.85
N GLU A 320 -8.44 9.40 -1.08
CA GLU A 320 -7.97 8.17 -0.44
C GLU A 320 -6.82 8.52 0.52
N ILE A 321 -7.02 8.25 1.81
CA ILE A 321 -5.97 8.31 2.84
C ILE A 321 -5.92 6.96 3.53
N ASN A 322 -4.79 6.27 3.38
CA ASN A 322 -4.54 4.97 3.99
C ASN A 322 -4.80 4.99 5.51
N GLU A 323 -5.66 4.08 5.97
CA GLU A 323 -6.15 3.98 7.35
C GLU A 323 -5.21 3.17 8.25
N ALA A 324 -3.93 3.54 8.30
CA ALA A 324 -2.94 2.79 9.12
C ALA A 324 -3.42 2.63 10.58
N PHE A 325 -3.99 3.71 11.12
CA PHE A 325 -4.75 3.73 12.36
C PHE A 325 -5.92 4.70 12.23
N GLY A 326 -7.09 4.37 12.77
CA GLY A 326 -8.27 5.25 12.73
C GLY A 326 -8.00 6.63 13.36
N ALA A 327 -7.23 6.69 14.45
CA ALA A 327 -6.79 7.95 15.05
C ALA A 327 -5.92 8.81 14.11
N GLN A 328 -5.06 8.17 13.31
CA GLN A 328 -4.23 8.87 12.34
C GLN A 328 -5.08 9.40 11.18
N ALA A 329 -5.96 8.57 10.61
CA ALA A 329 -6.82 8.97 9.51
C ALA A 329 -7.74 10.14 9.91
N LEU A 330 -8.37 10.06 11.08
CA LEU A 330 -9.19 11.15 11.63
C LEU A 330 -8.39 12.42 11.91
N ALA A 331 -7.15 12.31 12.38
CA ALA A 331 -6.28 13.49 12.52
C ALA A 331 -5.98 14.14 11.17
N CYS A 332 -5.80 13.35 10.10
CA CYS A 332 -5.67 13.89 8.74
C CYS A 332 -6.96 14.57 8.27
N VAL A 333 -8.14 13.99 8.53
CA VAL A 333 -9.45 14.60 8.24
C VAL A 333 -9.56 15.97 8.90
N LYS A 334 -9.32 16.05 10.22
CA LYS A 334 -9.36 17.31 10.96
C LYS A 334 -8.27 18.30 10.50
N GLY A 335 -7.07 17.82 10.14
CA GLY A 335 -5.95 18.66 9.70
C GLY A 335 -6.11 19.25 8.29
N LEU A 336 -6.98 18.65 7.47
CA LEU A 336 -7.33 19.10 6.12
C LEU A 336 -8.66 19.84 6.06
N ASP A 337 -9.49 19.76 7.11
CA ASP A 337 -10.90 20.14 7.05
C ASP A 337 -11.62 19.40 5.92
N LEU A 338 -11.37 18.08 5.84
CA LEU A 338 -11.84 17.23 4.76
C LEU A 338 -13.28 16.77 5.00
N ASP A 339 -14.12 16.87 3.97
CA ASP A 339 -15.43 16.21 3.96
C ASP A 339 -15.24 14.68 4.01
N ILE A 340 -15.63 14.08 5.13
CA ILE A 340 -15.52 12.65 5.37
C ILE A 340 -16.34 11.82 4.37
N ASN A 341 -17.34 12.39 3.69
CA ASN A 341 -18.12 11.68 2.68
C ASN A 341 -17.35 11.47 1.37
N LYS A 342 -16.27 12.24 1.15
CA LYS A 342 -15.36 12.07 0.02
C LYS A 342 -14.18 11.15 0.33
N LEU A 343 -13.95 10.85 1.61
CA LEU A 343 -12.82 10.04 2.08
C LEU A 343 -13.15 8.54 2.05
N ASN A 344 -12.29 7.73 1.43
CA ASN A 344 -12.31 6.26 1.50
C ASN A 344 -13.73 5.71 1.34
N VAL A 345 -14.38 6.07 0.22
CA VAL A 345 -15.81 5.83 0.01
C VAL A 345 -16.15 4.34 -0.11
N ASP A 346 -15.13 3.53 -0.41
CA ASP A 346 -15.22 2.07 -0.53
C ASP A 346 -14.53 1.35 0.63
N GLY A 347 -14.27 2.06 1.74
CA GLY A 347 -13.52 1.52 2.89
C GLY A 347 -12.01 1.69 2.76
N GLY A 348 -11.28 1.24 3.77
CA GLY A 348 -9.83 1.34 3.86
C GLY A 348 -9.15 0.06 4.36
N VAL A 349 -7.87 0.19 4.71
CA VAL A 349 -6.96 -0.91 5.11
C VAL A 349 -7.10 -1.36 6.57
#